data_AF-A0A2D7IVZ6-F1
#
_entry.id   AF-A0A2D7IVZ6-F1
#
_cell.length_a   1.000
_cell.length_b   1.000
_cell.length_c   1.000
_cell.angle_alpha   90.00
_cell.angle_beta   90.00
_cell.angle_gamma   90.00
#
_symmetry.space_group_name_H-M   'P 1'
#
loop_
_entity.id
_entity.type
_entity.pdbx_description
1 polymer ?
#
loop_
_entity_poly.entity_id
_entity_poly.type
_entity_poly.pdbx_seq_one_letter_code
_entity_poly.pdbx_strand_id
1 'polypeptide(L)'
;MTNIIAELEKEEIARVAGDKEIPNFSPGDTLTVNVKIKEGDRERVQRYEGVCIARSGGGLNESFTVRKISFGEGVERVFPLYSPNIESIEVKRKGKVRRAKLYYLRDRRGKSARIAERTTGHGIEVRENILGKTERKRKNEAAKAERKARAAEERAAQAKAKEAEAAAAAEAEANAEGGEE
;
A
#
# COMPACT_ATOMS: atom_id res chain seq x y z
N MET A 1 15.79 36.29 7.22
CA MET A 1 17.12 35.70 7.43
C MET A 1 16.96 34.20 7.23
N THR A 2 17.49 33.66 6.13
CA THR A 2 17.43 32.22 5.83
C THR A 2 18.25 31.46 6.86
N ASN A 3 17.70 30.36 7.35
CA ASN A 3 18.31 29.57 8.40
C ASN A 3 19.25 28.55 7.73
N ILE A 4 20.49 28.98 7.45
CA ILE A 4 21.50 28.24 6.67
C ILE A 4 21.68 26.79 7.17
N ILE A 5 21.61 26.58 8.49
CA ILE A 5 21.70 25.25 9.10
C ILE A 5 20.56 24.35 8.62
N ALA A 6 19.33 24.88 8.54
CA ALA A 6 18.17 24.11 8.10
C ALA A 6 18.21 23.77 6.60
N GLU A 7 18.93 24.57 5.79
CA GLU A 7 19.16 24.27 4.37
C GLU A 7 20.16 23.12 4.22
N LEU A 8 21.30 23.21 4.92
CA LEU A 8 22.30 22.14 4.96
C LEU A 8 21.72 20.81 5.48
N GLU A 9 20.88 20.86 6.52
CA GLU A 9 20.21 19.65 7.03
C GLU A 9 19.30 19.01 5.97
N LYS A 10 18.58 19.81 5.16
CA LYS A 10 17.71 19.27 4.11
C LYS A 10 18.50 18.64 2.98
N GLU A 11 19.60 19.25 2.58
CA GLU A 11 20.51 18.71 1.56
C GLU A 11 21.10 17.38 2.02
N GLU A 12 21.54 17.31 3.27
CA GLU A 12 22.07 16.09 3.86
C GLU A 12 21.00 15.00 4.03
N ILE A 13 19.78 15.36 4.43
CA ILE A 13 18.66 14.41 4.46
C ILE A 13 18.40 13.84 3.06
N ALA A 14 18.38 14.68 2.02
CA ALA A 14 18.17 14.22 0.65
C ALA A 14 19.30 13.29 0.20
N ARG A 15 20.56 13.62 0.53
CA ARG A 15 21.74 12.81 0.21
C ARG A 15 21.71 11.44 0.89
N VAL A 16 21.35 11.39 2.18
CA VAL A 16 21.43 10.17 2.98
C VAL A 16 20.17 9.29 2.85
N ALA A 17 18.99 9.91 2.73
CA ALA A 17 17.75 9.18 2.47
C ALA A 17 17.78 8.52 1.09
N GLY A 18 18.36 9.18 0.09
CA GLY A 18 18.34 8.71 -1.30
C GLY A 18 16.90 8.44 -1.75
N ASP A 19 16.67 7.26 -2.34
CA ASP A 19 15.34 6.82 -2.80
C ASP A 19 14.51 6.11 -1.71
N LYS A 20 14.93 6.12 -0.45
CA LYS A 20 14.22 5.40 0.62
C LYS A 20 12.91 6.10 0.98
N GLU A 21 11.80 5.41 0.77
CA GLU A 21 10.50 5.85 1.24
C GLU A 21 10.38 5.65 2.75
N ILE A 22 10.30 6.76 3.49
CA ILE A 22 10.06 6.75 4.94
C ILE A 22 8.55 6.92 5.17
N PRO A 23 7.84 5.90 5.67
CA PRO A 23 6.42 6.02 5.90
C PRO A 23 6.12 6.99 7.05
N ASN A 24 4.96 7.62 7.01
CA ASN A 24 4.50 8.42 8.14
C ASN A 24 3.94 7.51 9.26
N PHE A 25 4.62 7.51 10.41
CA PHE A 25 4.23 6.78 11.60
C PHE A 25 4.32 7.64 12.86
N SER A 26 3.59 7.22 13.90
CA SER A 26 3.51 7.91 15.18
C SER A 26 3.84 6.97 16.34
N PRO A 27 4.18 7.52 17.52
CA PRO A 27 4.22 6.73 18.74
C PRO A 27 2.91 5.96 18.93
N GLY A 28 3.01 4.69 19.30
CA GLY A 28 1.90 3.75 19.41
C GLY A 28 1.78 2.79 18.23
N ASP A 29 2.34 3.13 17.07
CA ASP A 29 2.32 2.27 15.90
C ASP A 29 3.28 1.09 16.07
N THR A 30 2.86 -0.09 15.57
CA THR A 30 3.74 -1.26 15.44
C THR A 30 4.50 -1.16 14.13
N LEU A 31 5.83 -1.17 14.23
CA LEU A 31 6.74 -1.05 13.12
C LEU A 31 7.54 -2.34 12.95
N THR A 32 7.81 -2.66 11.70
CA THR A 32 8.90 -3.56 11.33
C THR A 32 10.03 -2.73 10.73
N VAL A 33 11.19 -2.76 11.36
CA VAL A 33 12.40 -2.09 10.87
C VAL A 33 13.35 -3.16 10.35
N ASN A 34 13.68 -3.12 9.07
CA ASN A 34 14.69 -4.00 8.48
C ASN A 34 16.05 -3.29 8.57
N VAL A 35 16.99 -3.89 9.29
CA VAL A 35 18.29 -3.30 9.61
C VAL A 35 19.39 -4.14 8.98
N LYS A 36 20.29 -3.51 8.24
CA LYS A 36 21.49 -4.12 7.72
C LYS A 36 22.50 -4.30 8.85
N ILE A 37 22.97 -5.53 9.04
CA ILE A 37 23.97 -5.89 10.02
C ILE A 37 25.16 -6.48 9.26
N LYS A 38 26.31 -5.84 9.44
CA LYS A 38 27.58 -6.29 8.90
C LYS A 38 28.39 -6.95 10.01
N GLU A 39 28.65 -8.24 9.86
CA GLU A 39 29.49 -9.04 10.75
C GLU A 39 30.73 -9.49 9.96
N GLY A 40 31.82 -8.73 10.07
CA GLY A 40 33.02 -8.91 9.25
C GLY A 40 32.71 -8.65 7.77
N ASP A 41 32.90 -9.66 6.93
CA ASP A 41 32.65 -9.59 5.48
C ASP A 41 31.22 -9.95 5.07
N ARG A 42 30.40 -10.46 6.01
CA ARG A 42 29.02 -10.87 5.71
C ARG A 42 28.05 -9.76 6.09
N GLU A 43 27.12 -9.49 5.20
CA GLU A 43 26.01 -8.58 5.43
C GLU A 43 24.69 -9.35 5.39
N ARG A 44 23.82 -9.09 6.37
CA ARG A 44 22.47 -9.65 6.44
C ARG A 44 21.46 -8.60 6.87
N VAL A 45 20.22 -8.82 6.48
CA VAL A 45 19.10 -8.00 6.92
C VAL A 45 18.45 -8.65 8.12
N GLN A 46 18.40 -7.94 9.25
CA GLN A 46 17.69 -8.37 10.43
C GLN A 46 16.40 -7.56 10.61
N ARG A 47 15.29 -8.30 10.73
CA ARG A 47 13.98 -7.75 11.02
C ARG A 47 13.85 -7.44 12.52
N TYR A 48 13.54 -6.19 12.87
CA TYR A 48 13.22 -5.76 14.22
C TYR A 48 11.77 -5.25 14.28
N GLU A 49 10.88 -6.05 14.87
CA GLU A 49 9.47 -5.72 15.00
C GLU A 49 9.12 -5.34 16.44
N GLY A 50 8.43 -4.21 16.60
CA GLY A 50 7.96 -3.75 17.90
C GLY A 50 7.13 -2.48 17.83
N VAL A 51 6.75 -1.95 18.99
CA VAL A 51 5.95 -0.73 19.11
C VAL A 51 6.87 0.48 19.17
N CYS A 52 6.59 1.49 18.35
CA CYS A 52 7.22 2.80 18.47
C CYS A 52 6.74 3.48 19.76
N ILE A 53 7.63 3.68 20.73
CA ILE A 53 7.27 4.29 22.02
C ILE A 53 7.59 5.78 22.09
N ALA A 54 8.50 6.27 21.26
CA ALA A 54 8.92 7.66 21.23
C ALA A 54 9.51 8.01 19.87
N ARG A 55 9.31 9.27 19.46
CA ARG A 55 10.11 9.95 18.44
C ARG A 55 10.76 11.16 19.09
N SER A 56 11.98 11.47 18.71
CA SER A 56 12.79 12.53 19.31
C SER A 56 13.80 13.09 18.33
N GLY A 57 14.28 14.30 18.60
CA GLY A 57 15.16 15.02 17.71
C GLY A 57 14.39 15.82 16.66
N GLY A 58 15.12 16.32 15.68
CA GLY A 58 14.60 17.09 14.56
C GLY A 58 15.66 17.16 13.47
N GLY A 59 15.23 17.50 12.25
CA GLY A 59 16.10 17.51 11.08
C GLY A 59 16.78 16.15 10.88
N LEU A 60 18.08 16.18 10.58
CA LEU A 60 18.88 14.98 10.33
C LEU A 60 19.01 14.06 11.57
N ASN A 61 18.89 14.63 12.77
CA ASN A 61 19.04 13.92 14.03
C ASN A 61 17.73 13.32 14.54
N GLU A 62 16.69 13.27 13.71
CA GLU A 62 15.45 12.62 14.09
C GLU A 62 15.66 11.12 14.32
N SER A 63 15.09 10.63 15.42
CA SER A 63 15.20 9.24 15.85
C SER A 63 13.89 8.74 16.44
N PHE A 64 13.72 7.43 16.46
CA PHE A 64 12.57 6.77 17.05
C PHE A 64 12.98 5.54 17.85
N THR A 65 12.26 5.27 18.93
CA THR A 65 12.53 4.14 19.82
C THR A 65 11.48 3.07 19.61
N VAL A 66 11.92 1.86 19.26
CA VAL A 66 11.05 0.70 19.10
C VAL A 66 11.28 -0.24 20.28
N ARG A 67 10.18 -0.63 20.94
CA ARG A 67 10.16 -1.57 22.07
C ARG A 67 9.52 -2.88 21.65
N LYS A 68 10.18 -3.99 21.96
CA LYS A 68 9.61 -5.35 21.83
C LYS A 68 9.91 -6.17 23.08
N ILE A 69 9.17 -7.25 23.27
CA ILE A 69 9.55 -8.30 24.21
C ILE A 69 10.22 -9.39 23.38
N SER A 70 11.47 -9.72 23.70
CA SER A 70 12.22 -10.79 23.05
C SER A 70 12.66 -11.75 24.14
N PHE A 71 12.32 -13.05 24.03
CA PHE A 71 12.71 -14.07 25.00
C PHE A 71 12.35 -13.72 26.47
N GLY A 72 11.22 -13.04 26.68
CA GLY A 72 10.76 -12.62 28.01
C GLY A 72 11.36 -11.30 28.51
N GLU A 73 12.36 -10.75 27.81
CA GLU A 73 13.01 -9.49 28.17
C GLU A 73 12.52 -8.33 27.30
N GLY A 74 12.35 -7.17 27.94
CA GLY A 74 11.97 -5.94 27.24
C GLY A 74 13.19 -5.32 26.56
N VAL A 75 13.25 -5.41 25.23
CA VAL A 75 14.33 -4.83 24.43
C VAL A 75 13.83 -3.53 23.80
N GLU A 76 14.61 -2.47 23.94
CA GLU A 76 14.39 -1.19 23.27
C GLU A 76 15.58 -0.89 22.36
N ARG A 77 15.29 -0.45 21.14
CA ARG A 77 16.32 0.02 20.20
C ARG A 77 15.95 1.39 19.67
N VAL A 78 16.92 2.30 19.72
CA VAL A 78 16.80 3.64 19.14
C VAL A 78 17.36 3.59 17.72
N PHE A 79 16.58 4.06 16.77
CA PHE A 79 16.93 4.11 15.36
C PHE A 79 16.96 5.56 14.89
N PRO A 80 18.09 6.05 14.34
CA PRO A 80 18.10 7.31 13.59
C PRO A 80 17.30 7.13 12.31
N LEU A 81 16.35 8.04 12.04
CA LEU A 81 15.39 7.92 10.95
C LEU A 81 16.06 7.81 9.58
N TYR A 82 17.12 8.58 9.38
CA TYR A 82 17.88 8.66 8.13
C TYR A 82 19.15 7.78 8.16
N SER A 83 19.23 6.75 9.01
CA SER A 83 20.43 5.92 9.05
C SER A 83 20.62 5.11 7.74
N PRO A 84 21.83 5.04 7.17
CA PRO A 84 22.11 4.19 6.01
C PRO A 84 21.91 2.70 6.31
N ASN A 85 22.06 2.31 7.59
CA ASN A 85 21.91 0.94 8.05
C ASN A 85 20.45 0.46 8.09
N ILE A 86 19.47 1.37 7.99
CA ILE A 86 18.07 0.99 7.86
C ILE A 86 17.80 0.74 6.38
N GLU A 87 17.33 -0.46 6.07
CA GLU A 87 16.93 -0.81 4.70
C GLU A 87 15.52 -0.34 4.42
N SER A 88 14.56 -0.67 5.29
CA SER A 88 13.17 -0.25 5.15
C SER A 88 12.46 -0.18 6.49
N ILE A 89 11.41 0.65 6.54
CA ILE A 89 10.50 0.79 7.68
C ILE A 89 9.10 0.47 7.17
N GLU A 90 8.45 -0.52 7.76
CA GLU A 90 7.07 -0.89 7.44
C GLU A 90 6.17 -0.63 8.66
N VAL A 91 5.02 0.00 8.43
CA VAL A 91 3.99 0.17 9.47
C VAL A 91 3.04 -1.02 9.41
N LYS A 92 3.11 -1.91 10.41
CA LYS A 92 2.23 -3.10 10.49
C LYS A 92 0.86 -2.77 11.03
N ARG A 93 0.79 -1.90 12.04
CA ARG A 93 -0.46 -1.58 12.74
C ARG A 93 -0.40 -0.18 13.33
N LYS A 94 -1.48 0.60 13.18
CA LYS A 94 -1.57 1.93 13.79
C LYS A 94 -2.18 1.87 15.18
N GLY A 95 -1.48 2.42 16.17
CA GLY A 95 -1.91 2.41 17.57
C GLY A 95 -2.67 3.67 17.96
N LYS A 96 -3.76 3.52 18.72
CA LYS A 96 -4.48 4.64 19.30
C LYS A 96 -3.89 4.99 20.66
N VAL A 97 -3.11 6.05 20.70
CA VAL A 97 -2.54 6.61 21.93
C VAL A 97 -2.76 8.12 22.00
N ARG A 98 -2.66 8.68 23.22
CA ARG A 98 -2.80 10.12 23.46
C ARG A 98 -1.50 10.79 23.90
N ARG A 99 -0.48 10.00 24.27
CA ARG A 99 0.82 10.51 24.73
C ARG A 99 1.84 10.43 23.59
N ALA A 100 2.68 11.46 23.46
CA ALA A 100 3.77 11.46 22.49
C ALA A 100 4.93 10.52 22.87
N LYS A 101 5.08 10.21 24.17
CA LYS A 101 6.09 9.27 24.69
C LYS A 101 5.40 8.24 25.58
N LEU A 102 5.57 6.96 25.24
CA LEU A 102 4.89 5.82 25.86
C LEU A 102 5.79 5.08 26.86
N TYR A 103 6.63 5.80 27.60
CA TYR A 103 7.57 5.20 28.56
C TYR A 103 6.88 4.39 29.66
N TYR A 104 5.60 4.66 29.93
CA TYR A 104 4.79 3.85 30.84
C TYR A 104 4.64 2.38 30.39
N LEU A 105 4.94 2.05 29.13
CA LEU A 105 4.95 0.66 28.65
C LEU A 105 6.15 -0.14 29.15
N ARG A 106 7.13 0.50 29.80
CA ARG A 106 8.25 -0.17 30.47
C ARG A 106 7.78 -0.98 31.68
N ASP A 107 6.84 -0.41 32.42
CA ASP A 107 6.31 -0.98 33.67
C ASP A 107 5.08 -1.87 33.43
N ARG A 108 4.58 -1.94 32.19
CA ARG A 108 3.38 -2.71 31.83
C ARG A 108 3.74 -3.98 31.08
N ARG A 109 3.00 -5.06 31.36
CA ARG A 109 3.15 -6.36 30.68
C ARG A 109 1.79 -6.99 30.37
N GLY A 110 1.79 -7.90 29.40
CA GLY A 110 0.60 -8.66 28.99
C GLY A 110 -0.55 -7.76 28.55
N LYS A 111 -1.76 -8.02 29.07
CA LYS A 111 -2.99 -7.30 28.71
C LYS A 111 -2.90 -5.79 28.96
N SER A 112 -2.19 -5.36 30.01
CA SER A 112 -2.05 -3.95 30.39
C SER A 112 -1.18 -3.12 29.43
N ALA A 113 -0.28 -3.79 28.69
CA ALA A 113 0.58 -3.17 27.70
C ALA A 113 -0.06 -3.11 26.30
N ARG A 114 -1.24 -3.72 26.11
CA ARG A 114 -1.92 -3.77 24.82
C ARG A 114 -2.38 -2.36 24.43
N ILE A 115 -1.98 -1.93 23.24
CA ILE A 115 -2.45 -0.68 22.63
C ILE A 115 -3.64 -0.99 21.73
N ALA A 116 -4.73 -0.24 21.91
CA ALA A 116 -5.91 -0.33 21.06
C ALA A 116 -5.59 0.09 19.62
N GLU A 117 -6.24 -0.54 18.65
CA GLU A 117 -6.01 -0.19 17.25
C GLU A 117 -6.68 1.13 16.92
N ARG A 118 -6.03 1.91 16.05
CA ARG A 118 -6.61 3.15 15.54
C ARG A 118 -7.43 2.85 14.27
N THR A 119 -8.73 2.62 14.45
CA THR A 119 -9.68 2.36 13.36
C THR A 119 -10.19 3.65 12.69
N THR A 120 -10.03 4.82 13.32
CA THR A 120 -10.48 6.13 12.80
C THR A 120 -9.45 7.24 13.07
N GLY A 121 -9.21 8.15 12.11
CA GLY A 121 -8.36 9.34 12.26
C GLY A 121 -7.34 9.62 11.13
N HIS A 122 -6.68 10.79 11.19
CA HIS A 122 -5.69 11.27 10.22
C HIS A 122 -4.47 10.33 10.13
N GLY A 123 -4.14 9.89 8.90
CA GLY A 123 -3.03 8.97 8.62
C GLY A 123 -3.42 7.49 8.57
N ILE A 124 -4.69 7.12 8.64
CA ILE A 124 -5.13 5.89 7.97
C ILE A 124 -5.09 6.24 6.50
N GLU A 125 -4.12 5.71 5.76
CA GLU A 125 -4.11 5.91 4.32
C GLU A 125 -5.35 5.24 3.75
N VAL A 126 -6.36 6.07 3.51
CA VAL A 126 -7.50 5.78 2.64
C VAL A 126 -7.01 5.53 1.18
N ARG A 127 -5.70 5.65 0.90
CA ARG A 127 -5.09 5.45 -0.43
C ARG A 127 -5.28 4.05 -0.99
N GLU A 128 -5.08 2.99 -0.21
CA GLU A 128 -5.33 1.62 -0.71
C GLU A 128 -6.81 1.41 -1.08
N ASN A 129 -7.73 1.97 -0.28
CA ASN A 129 -9.16 1.85 -0.55
C ASN A 129 -9.64 2.73 -1.72
N ILE A 130 -9.03 3.89 -1.97
CA ILE A 130 -9.39 4.76 -3.11
C ILE A 130 -8.84 4.19 -4.41
N LEU A 131 -7.56 3.82 -4.45
CA LEU A 131 -6.92 3.22 -5.63
C LEU A 131 -7.62 1.91 -6.01
N GLY A 132 -7.88 1.03 -5.05
CA GLY A 132 -8.61 -0.21 -5.28
C GLY A 132 -10.06 0.00 -5.74
N LYS A 133 -10.73 1.09 -5.33
CA LYS A 133 -12.09 1.43 -5.79
C LYS A 133 -12.09 1.97 -7.22
N THR A 134 -11.10 2.79 -7.59
CA THR A 134 -10.91 3.26 -8.97
C THR A 134 -10.50 2.15 -9.93
N GLU A 135 -9.62 1.24 -9.51
CA GLU A 135 -9.23 0.08 -10.33
C GLU A 135 -10.38 -0.92 -10.49
N ARG A 136 -11.15 -1.20 -9.42
CA ARG A 136 -12.38 -1.99 -9.52
C ARG A 136 -13.42 -1.35 -10.44
N LYS A 137 -13.57 -0.02 -10.39
CA LYS A 137 -14.49 0.70 -11.29
C LYS A 137 -14.06 0.57 -12.75
N ARG A 138 -12.77 0.77 -13.05
CA ARG A 138 -12.21 0.58 -14.39
C ARG A 138 -12.36 -0.85 -14.90
N LYS A 139 -12.06 -1.86 -14.07
CA LYS A 139 -12.25 -3.27 -14.43
C LYS A 139 -13.72 -3.61 -14.71
N ASN A 140 -14.64 -3.10 -13.90
CA ASN A 140 -16.08 -3.31 -14.09
C ASN A 140 -16.61 -2.59 -15.33
N GLU A 141 -16.14 -1.38 -15.63
CA GLU A 141 -16.49 -0.63 -16.84
C GLU A 141 -15.95 -1.30 -18.10
N ALA A 142 -14.70 -1.80 -18.07
CA ALA A 142 -14.11 -2.56 -19.16
C ALA A 142 -14.87 -3.88 -19.42
N ALA A 143 -15.17 -4.66 -18.38
CA ALA A 143 -15.96 -5.89 -18.51
C ALA A 143 -17.38 -5.64 -19.02
N LYS A 144 -17.99 -4.50 -18.64
CA LYS A 144 -19.30 -4.08 -19.15
C LYS A 144 -19.23 -3.68 -20.63
N ALA A 145 -18.16 -2.99 -21.04
CA ALA A 145 -17.93 -2.60 -22.43
C ALA A 145 -17.70 -3.82 -23.32
N GLU A 146 -16.89 -4.78 -22.86
CA GLU A 146 -16.62 -6.04 -23.56
C GLU A 146 -17.90 -6.89 -23.70
N ARG A 147 -18.69 -7.02 -22.62
CA ARG A 147 -19.98 -7.71 -22.69
C ARG A 147 -20.96 -7.03 -23.64
N LYS A 148 -20.95 -5.69 -23.71
CA LYS A 148 -21.79 -4.92 -24.64
C LYS A 148 -21.32 -5.08 -26.08
N ALA A 149 -20.01 -5.11 -26.33
CA ALA A 149 -19.43 -5.34 -27.65
C ALA A 149 -19.76 -6.74 -28.15
N ARG A 150 -19.55 -7.77 -27.33
CA ARG A 150 -19.91 -9.16 -27.67
C ARG A 150 -21.40 -9.32 -27.93
N ALA A 151 -22.26 -8.69 -27.13
CA ALA A 151 -23.71 -8.71 -27.38
C ALA A 151 -24.12 -7.96 -28.67
N ALA A 152 -23.37 -6.92 -29.07
CA ALA A 152 -23.59 -6.21 -30.32
C ALA A 152 -23.13 -7.03 -31.54
N GLU A 153 -21.99 -7.71 -31.44
CA GLU A 153 -21.49 -8.65 -32.44
C GLU A 153 -22.41 -9.85 -32.62
N GLU A 154 -22.88 -10.45 -31.52
CA GLU A 154 -23.85 -11.55 -31.56
C GLU A 154 -25.18 -11.11 -32.19
N ARG A 155 -25.66 -9.88 -31.90
CA ARG A 155 -26.85 -9.31 -32.55
C ARG A 155 -26.64 -9.01 -34.03
N ALA A 156 -25.46 -8.51 -34.41
CA ALA A 156 -25.12 -8.26 -35.80
C ALA A 156 -24.99 -9.57 -36.59
N ALA A 157 -24.43 -10.62 -35.98
CA ALA A 157 -24.36 -11.96 -36.57
C ALA A 157 -25.75 -12.58 -36.71
N GLN A 158 -26.63 -12.42 -35.72
CA GLN A 158 -28.03 -12.88 -35.80
C GLN A 158 -28.84 -12.10 -36.86
N ALA A 159 -28.59 -10.80 -37.02
CA ALA A 159 -29.21 -10.01 -38.09
C ALA A 159 -28.75 -10.46 -39.48
N LYS A 160 -27.44 -10.66 -39.67
CA LYS A 160 -26.90 -11.19 -40.93
C LYS A 160 -27.39 -12.60 -41.25
N ALA A 161 -27.52 -13.46 -40.25
CA ALA A 161 -28.09 -14.80 -40.42
C ALA A 161 -29.57 -14.75 -40.84
N LYS A 162 -30.36 -13.85 -40.23
CA LYS A 162 -31.77 -13.64 -40.62
C LYS A 162 -31.92 -13.01 -42.00
N GLU A 163 -31.04 -12.10 -42.39
CA GLU A 163 -31.01 -11.52 -43.75
C GLU A 163 -30.61 -12.56 -44.80
N ALA A 164 -29.64 -13.44 -44.49
CA ALA A 164 -29.28 -14.55 -45.36
C ALA A 164 -30.39 -15.60 -45.49
N GLU A 165 -31.11 -15.88 -44.40
CA GLU A 165 -32.28 -16.77 -44.40
C GLU A 165 -33.47 -16.17 -45.17
N ALA A 166 -33.69 -14.85 -45.07
CA ALA A 166 -34.69 -14.13 -45.86
C ALA A 166 -34.32 -14.03 -47.35
N ALA A 167 -33.03 -13.87 -47.69
CA ALA A 167 -32.55 -13.90 -49.07
C ALA A 167 -32.67 -15.29 -49.70
N ALA A 168 -32.38 -16.35 -48.94
CA ALA A 168 -32.58 -17.73 -49.38
C ALA A 168 -34.06 -18.09 -49.56
N ALA A 169 -34.96 -17.52 -48.73
CA ALA A 169 -36.41 -17.67 -48.92
C ALA A 169 -36.91 -16.95 -50.18
N ALA A 170 -36.37 -15.77 -50.51
CA ALA A 170 -36.71 -15.03 -51.73
C ALA A 170 -36.17 -15.69 -53.01
N GLU A 171 -34.98 -16.31 -52.97
CA GLU A 171 -34.43 -17.11 -54.09
C GLU A 171 -35.19 -18.43 -54.30
N ALA A 172 -35.80 -18.99 -53.24
CA ALA A 172 -36.66 -20.17 -53.34
C ALA A 172 -38.05 -19.83 -53.94
N GLU A 173 -38.61 -18.66 -53.64
CA GLU A 173 -39.84 -18.17 -54.30
C GLU A 173 -39.59 -17.81 -55.78
N ALA A 174 -38.44 -17.22 -56.13
CA ALA A 174 -38.10 -16.90 -57.52
C ALA A 174 -37.85 -18.15 -58.39
N ASN A 175 -37.34 -19.26 -57.80
CA ASN A 175 -37.19 -20.54 -58.51
C ASN A 175 -38.49 -21.37 -58.56
N ALA A 176 -39.53 -20.99 -57.81
CA ALA A 176 -40.86 -21.60 -57.92
C ALA A 176 -41.69 -21.00 -59.07
N GLU A 177 -41.41 -19.76 -59.49
CA GLU A 177 -42.05 -19.12 -60.67
C GLU A 177 -41.32 -19.39 -62.00
N GLY A 178 -40.17 -20.08 -61.98
CA GLY A 178 -39.41 -20.48 -63.18
C GLY A 178 -39.71 -21.90 -63.70
N GLY A 179 -40.86 -22.48 -63.33
CA GLY A 179 -41.24 -23.86 -63.61
C GLY A 179 -42.57 -24.02 -64.36
N GLU A 180 -42.83 -23.21 -65.37
CA GLU A 180 -43.78 -23.53 -66.46
C GLU A 180 -43.13 -23.19 -67.81
N GLU A 181 -42.39 -24.16 -68.36
CA GLU A 181 -42.46 -24.56 -69.79
C GLU A 181 -41.92 -25.99 -69.97
#